data_AF-A0A5B1RES0-F1
#
_entry.id   AF-A0A5B1RES0-F1
#
_cell.length_a   1.000
_cell.length_b   1.000
_cell.length_c   1.000
_cell.angle_alpha   90.00
_cell.angle_beta   90.00
_cell.angle_gamma   90.00
#
_symmetry.space_group_name_H-M   'P 1'
#
loop_
_entity.id
_entity.type
_entity.pdbx_description
1 polymer ?
#
loop_
_entity_poly.entity_id
_entity_poly.type
_entity_poly.pdbx_seq_one_letter_code
_entity_poly.pdbx_strand_id
1 'polypeptide(L)'
;PRKCRPHEVLWWNKRGKPAKTLPPISQPKVYMDPWLVWWKSLQPSYRIKGDGVPMDRAEKHDEWDQLLVGGVNGVYIIIITLSWILRSIQNLGDSGDSIAKKLRDEAQELVVDVSWVLDQLKVATPQLNESPGSKCQSNTTGRPRKRARHD
;
A
#
# COMPACT_ATOMS: atom_id res chain seq x y z
N PRO A 1 -4.39 -2.50 -5.61
CA PRO A 1 -4.00 -2.03 -6.97
C PRO A 1 -2.52 -2.34 -7.30
N ARG A 2 -2.27 -2.99 -8.45
CA ARG A 2 -0.91 -3.35 -8.94
C ARG A 2 -0.25 -2.25 -9.78
N LYS A 3 -1.06 -1.38 -10.39
CA LYS A 3 -0.60 -0.29 -11.24
C LYS A 3 0.18 0.73 -10.38
N CYS A 4 1.24 1.31 -10.93
CA CYS A 4 2.09 2.34 -10.31
C CYS A 4 2.95 1.93 -9.10
N ARG A 5 2.89 0.67 -8.65
CA ARG A 5 3.68 0.20 -7.51
C ARG A 5 5.19 0.29 -7.80
N PRO A 6 6.03 0.83 -6.89
CA PRO A 6 7.46 0.96 -7.12
C PRO A 6 8.13 -0.39 -7.41
N HIS A 7 9.20 -0.36 -8.21
CA HIS A 7 9.89 -1.55 -8.67
C HIS A 7 10.44 -2.41 -7.51
N GLU A 8 10.97 -1.79 -6.47
CA GLU A 8 11.50 -2.41 -5.26
C GLU A 8 10.40 -3.21 -4.54
N VAL A 9 9.19 -2.66 -4.51
CA VAL A 9 8.04 -3.30 -3.88
C VAL A 9 7.58 -4.50 -4.74
N LEU A 10 7.61 -4.39 -6.07
CA LEU A 10 7.33 -5.52 -6.96
C LEU A 10 8.37 -6.64 -6.80
N TRP A 11 9.65 -6.28 -6.72
CA TRP A 11 10.76 -7.19 -6.50
C TRP A 11 10.62 -7.94 -5.17
N TRP A 12 10.25 -7.24 -4.09
CA TRP A 12 10.07 -7.80 -2.75
C TRP A 12 8.84 -8.72 -2.67
N ASN A 13 7.73 -8.30 -3.30
CA ASN A 13 6.51 -9.12 -3.39
C ASN A 13 6.76 -10.45 -4.12
N LYS A 14 7.49 -10.42 -5.25
CA LYS A 14 7.82 -11.62 -6.05
C LYS A 14 8.65 -12.64 -5.26
N ARG A 15 9.37 -12.21 -4.23
CA ARG A 15 10.23 -13.07 -3.38
C ARG A 15 9.54 -13.55 -2.10
N GLY A 16 8.23 -13.37 -1.99
CA GLY A 16 7.48 -13.78 -0.80
C GLY A 16 7.67 -12.85 0.39
N LYS A 17 8.06 -11.59 0.17
CA LYS A 17 8.14 -10.55 1.22
C LYS A 17 9.02 -10.94 2.42
N PRO A 18 10.26 -11.37 2.19
CA PRO A 18 11.11 -11.78 3.30
C PRO A 18 11.36 -10.59 4.24
N ALA A 19 11.02 -10.76 5.52
CA ALA A 19 11.23 -9.73 6.54
C ALA A 19 12.71 -9.45 6.81
N LYS A 20 13.57 -10.45 6.60
CA LYS A 20 15.03 -10.37 6.80
C LYS A 20 15.75 -9.61 5.68
N THR A 21 15.13 -9.47 4.51
CA THR A 21 15.74 -8.88 3.32
C THR A 21 14.82 -7.80 2.74
N LEU A 22 14.85 -6.65 3.40
CA LEU A 22 14.23 -5.43 2.87
C LEU A 22 15.12 -4.84 1.76
N PRO A 23 14.55 -4.31 0.67
CA PRO A 23 15.33 -3.66 -0.36
C PRO A 23 16.13 -2.48 0.20
N PRO A 24 17.42 -2.37 -0.12
CA PRO A 24 18.18 -1.17 0.23
C PRO A 24 17.68 -0.01 -0.64
N ILE A 25 17.21 1.05 0.01
CA ILE A 25 16.86 2.31 -0.65
C ILE A 25 18.06 3.24 -0.50
N SER A 26 18.85 3.38 -1.56
CA SER A 26 20.08 4.21 -1.56
C SER A 26 19.80 5.69 -1.82
N GLN A 27 18.72 6.00 -2.54
CA GLN A 27 18.32 7.36 -2.89
C GLN A 27 16.87 7.58 -2.43
N PRO A 28 16.65 8.16 -1.23
CA PRO A 28 15.31 8.28 -0.65
C PRO A 28 14.33 9.02 -1.56
N LYS A 29 14.78 10.12 -2.18
CA LYS A 29 13.93 10.93 -3.07
C LYS A 29 13.45 10.14 -4.30
N VAL A 30 14.37 9.44 -4.97
CA VAL A 30 14.09 8.65 -6.18
C VAL A 30 13.10 7.52 -5.90
N TYR A 31 13.11 6.98 -4.69
CA TYR A 31 12.13 5.97 -4.27
C TYR A 31 10.80 6.58 -3.79
N MET A 32 10.84 7.72 -3.10
CA MET A 32 9.67 8.38 -2.53
C MET A 32 8.71 8.91 -3.59
N ASP A 33 9.23 9.45 -4.70
CA ASP A 33 8.39 9.99 -5.78
C ASP A 33 7.45 8.94 -6.41
N PRO A 34 7.92 7.76 -6.88
CA PRO A 34 7.03 6.71 -7.38
C PRO A 34 6.17 6.10 -6.27
N TRP A 35 6.65 6.09 -5.02
CA TRP A 35 5.84 5.66 -3.88
C TRP A 35 4.64 6.59 -3.66
N LEU A 36 4.83 7.91 -3.76
CA LEU A 36 3.76 8.89 -3.65
C LEU A 36 2.74 8.75 -4.79
N VAL A 37 3.20 8.55 -6.03
CA VAL A 37 2.30 8.28 -7.17
C VAL A 37 1.47 7.02 -6.91
N TRP A 38 2.10 5.97 -6.40
CA TRP A 38 1.39 4.77 -6.01
C TRP A 38 0.37 5.05 -4.89
N TRP A 39 0.77 5.74 -3.82
CA TRP A 39 -0.10 6.08 -2.69
C TRP A 39 -1.32 6.88 -3.13
N LYS A 40 -1.14 7.89 -3.98
CA LYS A 40 -2.23 8.68 -4.59
C LYS A 40 -3.18 7.79 -5.40
N SER A 41 -2.67 6.81 -6.14
CA SER A 41 -3.52 5.88 -6.91
C SER A 41 -4.40 4.96 -6.06
N LEU A 42 -4.11 4.84 -4.76
CA LEU A 42 -4.93 4.08 -3.82
C LEU A 42 -6.00 4.92 -3.13
N GLN A 43 -5.92 6.25 -3.25
CA GLN A 43 -6.85 7.14 -2.58
C GLN A 43 -8.17 7.25 -3.33
N PRO A 44 -9.27 7.51 -2.61
CA PRO A 44 -10.52 7.97 -3.22
C PRO A 44 -10.31 9.17 -4.14
N SER A 45 -11.11 9.24 -5.20
CA SER A 45 -10.97 10.27 -6.25
C SER A 45 -11.08 11.70 -5.70
N TYR A 46 -11.91 11.90 -4.69
CA TYR A 46 -12.11 13.21 -4.06
C TYR A 46 -10.85 13.73 -3.35
N ARG A 47 -9.93 12.85 -2.92
CA ARG A 47 -8.69 13.23 -2.23
C ARG A 47 -7.64 13.83 -3.19
N ILE A 48 -7.74 13.52 -4.47
CA ILE A 48 -6.71 13.80 -5.50
C ILE A 48 -6.99 15.15 -6.20
N LYS A 49 -7.54 16.13 -5.47
CA LYS A 49 -7.72 17.49 -6.00
C LYS A 49 -6.41 18.29 -5.83
N GLY A 50 -5.48 18.09 -6.76
CA GLY A 50 -4.23 18.87 -6.86
C GLY A 50 -2.95 18.04 -6.88
N ASP A 51 -1.82 18.74 -7.02
CA ASP A 51 -0.52 18.13 -7.34
C ASP A 51 0.29 17.74 -6.09
N GLY A 52 -0.12 18.18 -4.90
CA GLY A 52 0.67 18.12 -3.66
C GLY A 52 0.13 17.22 -2.54
N VAL A 53 0.95 17.07 -1.50
CA VAL A 53 0.57 16.67 -0.14
C VAL A 53 0.44 17.98 0.68
N PRO A 54 -0.54 18.15 1.58
CA PRO A 54 -1.56 17.16 1.98
C PRO A 54 -2.67 17.01 0.94
N MET A 55 -3.12 15.77 0.76
CA MET A 55 -4.31 15.47 -0.03
C MET A 55 -5.57 15.91 0.72
N ASP A 56 -6.66 16.15 -0.01
CA ASP A 56 -7.93 16.57 0.59
C ASP A 56 -8.38 15.53 1.64
N ARG A 57 -8.83 16.04 2.78
CA ARG A 57 -9.29 15.29 3.95
C ARG A 57 -10.81 15.41 4.15
N ALA A 58 -11.53 15.99 3.21
CA ALA A 58 -12.99 15.99 3.21
C ALA A 58 -13.51 14.55 3.24
N GLU A 59 -14.19 14.16 4.33
CA GLU A 59 -14.60 12.77 4.55
C GLU A 59 -15.76 12.38 3.61
N LYS A 60 -15.63 11.20 2.98
CA LYS A 60 -16.75 10.48 2.36
C LYS A 60 -16.60 9.01 2.72
N HIS A 61 -17.62 8.46 3.38
CA HIS A 61 -17.53 7.15 4.04
C HIS A 61 -17.45 5.95 3.07
N ASP A 62 -17.74 6.14 1.78
CA ASP A 62 -18.08 5.03 0.87
C ASP A 62 -17.07 4.76 -0.26
N GLU A 63 -15.89 5.41 -0.29
CA GLU A 63 -14.94 5.27 -1.43
C GLU A 63 -13.63 4.55 -1.09
N TRP A 64 -13.53 3.87 0.06
CA TRP A 64 -12.27 3.25 0.55
C TRP A 64 -11.99 1.83 0.04
N ASP A 65 -12.77 1.33 -0.92
CA ASP A 65 -12.72 -0.06 -1.40
C ASP A 65 -11.32 -0.52 -1.82
N GLN A 66 -10.52 0.36 -2.43
CA GLN A 66 -9.18 -0.01 -2.91
C GLN A 66 -8.19 -0.33 -1.77
N LEU A 67 -8.43 0.22 -0.58
CA LEU A 67 -7.64 0.01 0.63
C LEU A 67 -8.28 -1.02 1.58
N LEU A 68 -9.61 -1.19 1.52
CA LEU A 68 -10.38 -2.18 2.29
C LEU A 68 -10.36 -3.60 1.70
N VAL A 69 -9.63 -3.85 0.60
CA VAL A 69 -9.47 -5.22 0.08
C VAL A 69 -8.63 -6.05 1.05
N GLY A 70 -9.30 -6.89 1.84
CA GLY A 70 -8.67 -7.94 2.65
C GLY A 70 -7.84 -8.86 1.77
N GLY A 71 -6.53 -8.88 1.99
CA GLY A 71 -5.64 -9.75 1.24
C GLY A 71 -4.16 -9.41 1.38
N VAL A 72 -3.35 -10.16 0.65
CA VAL A 72 -1.88 -10.18 0.74
C VAL A 72 -1.25 -8.80 0.49
N ASN A 73 -1.96 -7.82 -0.08
CA ASN A 73 -1.41 -6.52 -0.50
C ASN A 73 -2.22 -5.30 -0.02
N GLY A 74 -2.96 -5.42 1.09
CA GLY A 74 -3.66 -4.30 1.72
C GLY A 74 -2.72 -3.32 2.43
N VAL A 75 -3.25 -2.48 3.33
CA VAL A 75 -2.54 -1.35 3.97
C VAL A 75 -1.19 -1.71 4.61
N TYR A 76 -1.02 -2.94 5.08
CA TYR A 76 0.27 -3.46 5.58
C TYR A 76 1.45 -3.14 4.65
N ILE A 77 1.28 -3.31 3.32
CA ILE A 77 2.38 -3.06 2.38
C ILE A 77 2.78 -1.58 2.35
N ILE A 78 1.85 -0.67 2.57
CA ILE A 78 2.08 0.77 2.59
C ILE A 78 2.92 1.13 3.82
N ILE A 79 2.56 0.61 4.99
CA ILE A 79 3.30 0.85 6.24
C ILE A 79 4.74 0.34 6.12
N ILE A 80 4.93 -0.89 5.64
CA ILE A 80 6.27 -1.46 5.49
C ILE A 80 7.12 -0.66 4.50
N THR A 81 6.55 -0.29 3.36
CA THR A 81 7.31 0.43 2.33
C THR A 81 7.59 1.89 2.69
N LEU A 82 6.72 2.52 3.49
CA LEU A 82 6.99 3.82 4.10
C LEU A 82 8.15 3.74 5.11
N SER A 83 8.23 2.66 5.89
CA SER A 83 9.36 2.45 6.80
C SER A 83 10.71 2.37 6.06
N TRP A 84 10.72 1.94 4.80
CA TRP A 84 11.94 1.93 3.99
C TRP A 84 12.41 3.35 3.65
N ILE A 85 11.46 4.26 3.37
CA ILE A 85 11.75 5.70 3.17
C ILE A 85 12.39 6.26 4.44
N LEU A 86 11.75 6.08 5.59
CA LEU A 86 12.25 6.60 6.88
C LEU A 86 13.65 6.06 7.21
N ARG A 87 13.86 4.75 7.07
CA ARG A 87 15.17 4.12 7.28
C ARG A 87 16.23 4.65 6.30
N SER A 88 15.86 4.87 5.04
CA SER A 88 16.79 5.40 4.04
C SER A 88 17.24 6.82 4.33
N ILE A 89 16.35 7.65 4.87
CA ILE A 89 16.66 9.02 5.29
C ILE A 89 17.55 9.01 6.54
N GLN A 90 17.29 8.12 7.51
CA GLN A 90 18.16 7.95 8.68
C GLN A 90 19.60 7.59 8.28
N ASN A 91 19.77 6.78 7.24
CA ASN A 91 21.08 6.39 6.73
C ASN A 91 21.86 7.54 6.03
N LEU A 92 21.20 8.64 5.66
CA LEU A 92 21.89 9.82 5.12
C LEU A 92 22.69 10.59 6.19
N GLY A 93 22.46 10.30 7.48
CA GLY A 93 23.13 10.92 8.62
C GLY A 93 22.64 12.33 8.95
N ASP A 94 23.00 12.82 10.14
CA ASP A 94 22.69 14.17 10.64
C ASP A 94 23.57 15.26 10.04
N SER A 95 24.01 15.07 8.79
CA SER A 95 24.55 16.18 8.02
C SER A 95 23.43 17.23 8.00
N GLY A 96 23.67 18.43 8.52
CA GLY A 96 22.72 19.54 8.53
C GLY A 96 22.32 20.04 7.13
N ASP A 97 22.39 19.16 6.13
CA ASP A 97 21.99 19.34 4.76
C ASP A 97 20.49 19.66 4.69
N SER A 98 20.22 20.82 4.10
CA SER A 98 18.89 21.31 3.76
C SER A 98 18.06 20.24 3.02
N ILE A 99 18.71 19.40 2.21
CA ILE A 99 18.06 18.33 1.46
C ILE A 99 17.56 17.22 2.38
N ALA A 100 18.40 16.72 3.29
CA ALA A 100 18.01 15.68 4.24
C ALA A 100 16.87 16.15 5.16
N LYS A 101 16.89 17.42 5.56
CA LYS A 101 15.78 18.03 6.32
C LYS A 101 14.48 18.05 5.50
N LYS A 102 14.51 18.55 4.26
CA LYS A 102 13.32 18.57 3.38
C LYS A 102 12.74 17.18 3.17
N LEU A 103 13.60 16.17 2.97
CA LEU A 103 13.15 14.78 2.83
C LEU A 103 12.49 14.23 4.10
N ARG A 104 13.01 14.59 5.28
CA ARG A 104 12.38 14.24 6.57
C ARG A 104 11.01 14.89 6.69
N ASP A 105 10.91 16.17 6.38
CA ASP A 105 9.65 16.92 6.44
C ASP A 105 8.61 16.31 5.46
N GLU A 106 9.00 16.03 4.22
CA GLU A 106 8.15 15.34 3.23
C GLU A 106 7.70 13.95 3.73
N ALA A 107 8.62 13.15 4.25
CA ALA A 107 8.29 11.81 4.76
C ALA A 107 7.38 11.87 6.00
N GLN A 108 7.51 12.91 6.84
CA GLN A 108 6.64 13.12 7.99
C GLN A 108 5.21 13.44 7.55
N GLU A 109 5.02 14.28 6.53
CA GLU A 109 3.69 14.53 5.95
C GLU A 109 3.04 13.24 5.40
N LEU A 110 3.83 12.33 4.82
CA LEU A 110 3.33 11.02 4.40
C LEU A 110 2.89 10.15 5.59
N VAL A 111 3.64 10.18 6.71
CA VAL A 111 3.26 9.46 7.93
C VAL A 111 1.95 10.01 8.51
N VAL A 112 1.81 11.33 8.55
CA VAL A 112 0.57 11.99 9.01
C VAL A 112 -0.61 11.61 8.11
N ASP A 113 -0.42 11.62 6.78
CA ASP A 113 -1.46 11.26 5.83
C ASP A 113 -1.88 9.79 5.94
N VAL A 114 -0.92 8.86 6.00
CA VAL A 114 -1.20 7.42 6.18
C VAL A 114 -1.91 7.16 7.51
N SER A 115 -1.51 7.85 8.58
CA SER A 115 -2.17 7.73 9.88
C SER A 115 -3.62 8.20 9.83
N TRP A 116 -3.87 9.34 9.19
CA TRP A 116 -5.23 9.82 8.98
C TRP A 116 -6.07 8.83 8.16
N VAL A 117 -5.53 8.25 7.09
CA VAL A 117 -6.23 7.22 6.31
C VAL A 117 -6.54 5.98 7.15
N LEU A 118 -5.60 5.53 8.00
CA LEU A 118 -5.85 4.42 8.91
C LEU A 118 -7.04 4.69 9.85
N ASP A 119 -7.20 5.93 10.32
CA ASP A 119 -8.35 6.31 11.14
C ASP A 119 -9.65 6.28 10.34
N GLN A 120 -9.65 6.75 9.09
CA GLN A 120 -10.82 6.65 8.21
C GLN A 120 -11.22 5.19 7.93
N LEU A 121 -10.24 4.30 7.74
CA LEU A 121 -10.51 2.88 7.52
C LEU A 121 -11.14 2.20 8.75
N LYS A 122 -10.78 2.60 9.97
CA LYS A 122 -11.45 2.11 11.20
C LYS A 122 -12.93 2.48 11.21
N VAL A 123 -13.27 3.70 10.80
CA VAL A 123 -14.65 4.20 10.71
C VAL A 123 -15.44 3.49 9.62
N ALA A 124 -14.80 3.11 8.51
CA ALA A 124 -15.44 2.39 7.40
C ALA A 124 -15.61 0.88 7.64
N THR A 125 -14.86 0.28 8.57
CA THR A 125 -14.87 -1.18 8.86
C THR A 125 -16.22 -1.75 9.31
N PRO A 126 -17.09 -1.06 10.08
CA PRO A 126 -18.42 -1.55 10.46
C PRO A 126 -19.30 -1.95 9.27
N GLN A 127 -19.08 -1.37 8.07
CA GLN A 127 -19.84 -1.66 6.85
C GLN A 127 -19.58 -3.06 6.26
N LEU A 128 -18.53 -3.77 6.70
CA LEU A 128 -18.20 -5.12 6.24
C LEU A 128 -18.97 -6.23 6.99
N ASN A 129 -19.55 -5.93 8.16
CA ASN A 129 -20.25 -6.92 8.98
C ASN A 129 -21.75 -7.02 8.69
N GLU A 130 -22.34 -6.12 7.91
CA GLU A 130 -23.80 -6.10 7.65
C GLU A 130 -24.22 -6.68 6.28
N SER A 131 -23.30 -7.28 5.51
CA SER A 131 -23.71 -7.93 4.25
C SER A 131 -24.37 -9.30 4.54
N PRO A 132 -25.67 -9.51 4.25
CA PRO A 132 -26.32 -10.80 4.48
C PRO A 132 -25.84 -11.80 3.42
N GLY A 133 -24.95 -12.69 3.85
CA GLY A 133 -24.75 -14.04 3.34
C GLY A 133 -24.80 -14.29 1.83
N SER A 134 -23.63 -14.38 1.20
CA SER A 134 -23.43 -15.35 0.12
C SER A 134 -22.62 -16.53 0.66
N LYS A 135 -23.33 -17.54 1.16
CA LYS A 135 -22.75 -18.87 1.43
C LYS A 135 -22.31 -19.44 0.08
N CYS A 136 -21.03 -19.34 -0.24
CA CYS A 136 -20.43 -20.13 -1.31
C CYS A 136 -20.38 -21.57 -0.80
N GLN A 137 -21.43 -22.34 -1.09
CA GLN A 137 -21.49 -23.77 -0.80
C GLN A 137 -20.41 -24.47 -1.60
N SER A 138 -19.44 -25.06 -0.91
CA SER A 138 -18.49 -26.00 -1.48
C SER A 138 -19.24 -27.28 -1.84
N ASN A 139 -19.72 -27.39 -3.08
CA ASN A 139 -20.09 -28.68 -3.64
C ASN A 139 -18.82 -29.47 -3.95
N THR A 140 -18.37 -30.26 -2.99
CA THR A 140 -17.43 -31.35 -3.20
C THR A 140 -18.14 -32.46 -3.97
N THR A 141 -18.07 -32.42 -5.30
CA THR A 141 -18.43 -33.56 -6.15
C THR A 141 -17.24 -33.97 -7.01
N GLY A 142 -16.72 -35.17 -6.69
CA GLY A 142 -16.21 -36.15 -7.65
C GLY A 142 -15.14 -35.70 -8.64
N ARG A 143 -13.89 -36.01 -8.32
CA ARG A 143 -12.78 -36.08 -9.28
C ARG A 143 -12.94 -37.35 -10.14
N PRO A 144 -13.06 -37.29 -11.49
CA PRO A 144 -12.82 -38.45 -12.32
C PRO A 144 -11.37 -38.46 -12.81
N ARG A 145 -10.72 -39.63 -12.65
CA ARG A 145 -9.42 -39.97 -13.21
C ARG A 145 -9.51 -40.25 -14.72
N LYS A 146 -8.38 -40.02 -15.39
CA LYS A 146 -7.90 -40.57 -16.68
C LYS A 146 -8.54 -40.06 -17.99
N ARG A 147 -7.66 -39.58 -18.89
CA ARG A 147 -7.62 -40.07 -20.27
C ARG A 147 -6.20 -40.43 -20.67
N ALA A 148 -6.08 -41.61 -21.25
CA ALA A 148 -4.91 -42.16 -21.92
C ALA A 148 -4.67 -41.42 -23.24
N ARG A 149 -3.41 -41.42 -23.71
CA ARG A 149 -3.05 -41.03 -25.07
C ARG A 149 -2.97 -42.30 -25.95
N HIS A 150 -3.80 -42.31 -26.98
CA HIS A 150 -3.58 -42.90 -28.31
C HIS A 150 -3.55 -41.66 -29.23
N ASP A 151 -2.67 -41.49 -30.23
CA ASP A 151 -1.72 -42.33 -30.94
C ASP A 151 -0.37 -41.61 -31.09
#